data_AF-A0A1Z4JRJ3-F1
#
_entry.id   AF-A0A1Z4JRJ3-F1
#
_cell.length_a   1.000
_cell.length_b   1.000
_cell.length_c   1.000
_cell.angle_alpha   90.00
_cell.angle_beta   90.00
_cell.angle_gamma   90.00
#
_symmetry.space_group_name_H-M   'P 1'
#
loop_
_entity.id
_entity.type
_entity.pdbx_description
1 polymer ?
#
loop_
_entity_poly.entity_id
_entity_poly.type
_entity_poly.pdbx_seq_one_letter_code
_entity_poly.pdbx_strand_id
1 'polypeptide(L)'
;MGKGWRAILVRVQQVVDSNPESKAIAEFQASRQRTVAALRYFLLLLVIPLLVNQMAEVVLMRPVVQHTVFNSSEIVLSPFQEERILKEFRTFESRLRFEALLRGSEDALPTIKERRSEKLLEFAASVRQENVQVLSNIVADLLSAIVFIVFVLKTQPQFKLLKQFLSDLADGLSDSAKAFLIILVTDVFVGFHSSYGWEILLKTVFDHYGLAENRAFTGLFIATFPVILDAIGKYWIFRYLNRNSPSAVATYHRMNE
;
A
#
# COMPACT_ATOMS: atom_id res chain seq x y z
N MET A 1 -37.80 -56.08 -18.68
CA MET A 1 -36.46 -56.07 -19.32
C MET A 1 -35.53 -54.90 -18.90
N GLY A 2 -35.85 -54.04 -17.91
CA GLY A 2 -35.07 -52.82 -17.63
C GLY A 2 -34.04 -52.85 -16.48
N LYS A 3 -33.98 -53.90 -15.65
CA LYS A 3 -33.10 -53.94 -14.46
C LYS A 3 -31.64 -54.31 -14.76
N GLY A 4 -31.40 -55.14 -15.78
CA GLY A 4 -30.04 -55.57 -16.16
C GLY A 4 -29.18 -54.45 -16.77
N TRP A 5 -29.78 -53.60 -17.61
CA TRP A 5 -29.07 -52.48 -18.26
C TRP A 5 -28.57 -51.42 -17.27
N ARG A 6 -29.33 -51.14 -16.21
CA ARG A 6 -28.87 -50.24 -15.13
C ARG A 6 -27.67 -50.82 -14.37
N ALA A 7 -27.68 -52.12 -14.09
CA ALA A 7 -26.55 -52.79 -13.42
C ALA A 7 -25.28 -52.80 -14.29
N ILE A 8 -25.43 -52.95 -15.61
CA ILE A 8 -24.32 -52.88 -16.58
C ILE A 8 -23.77 -51.46 -16.66
N LEU A 9 -24.63 -50.43 -16.75
CA LEU A 9 -24.20 -49.03 -16.75
C LEU A 9 -23.46 -48.66 -15.46
N VAL A 10 -23.96 -49.06 -14.30
CA VAL A 10 -23.28 -48.83 -13.01
C VAL A 10 -21.92 -49.54 -12.96
N ARG A 11 -21.83 -50.76 -13.49
CA ARG A 11 -20.54 -51.49 -13.59
C ARG A 11 -19.56 -50.83 -14.55
N VAL A 12 -20.03 -50.36 -15.70
CA VAL A 12 -19.20 -49.65 -16.68
C VAL A 12 -18.73 -48.32 -16.11
N GLN A 13 -19.62 -47.58 -15.42
CA GLN A 13 -19.27 -46.36 -14.69
C GLN A 13 -18.21 -46.65 -13.61
N GLN A 14 -18.40 -47.71 -12.81
CA GLN A 14 -17.43 -48.15 -11.81
C GLN A 14 -16.08 -48.54 -12.42
N VAL A 15 -16.06 -49.18 -13.58
CA VAL A 15 -14.81 -49.58 -14.26
C VAL A 15 -14.09 -48.35 -14.82
N VAL A 16 -14.82 -47.40 -15.41
CA VAL A 16 -14.28 -46.12 -15.89
C VAL A 16 -13.78 -45.25 -14.73
N ASP A 17 -14.49 -45.22 -13.61
CA ASP A 17 -14.09 -44.58 -12.35
C ASP A 17 -12.95 -45.34 -11.65
N SER A 18 -12.77 -46.64 -11.91
CA SER A 18 -11.66 -47.44 -11.37
C SER A 18 -10.37 -47.33 -12.17
N ASN A 19 -10.41 -46.74 -13.38
CA ASN A 19 -9.22 -46.57 -14.18
C ASN A 19 -8.28 -45.55 -13.49
N PRO A 20 -7.07 -45.96 -13.05
CA PRO A 20 -6.15 -45.06 -12.36
C PRO A 20 -5.74 -43.86 -13.22
N GLU A 21 -5.71 -44.00 -14.55
CA GLU A 21 -5.38 -42.91 -15.45
C GLU A 21 -6.47 -41.83 -15.52
N SER A 22 -7.76 -42.22 -15.56
CA SER A 22 -8.88 -41.26 -15.58
C SER A 22 -8.97 -40.49 -14.26
N LYS A 23 -8.71 -41.16 -13.13
CA LYS A 23 -8.59 -40.53 -11.81
C LYS A 23 -7.42 -39.55 -11.73
N ALA A 24 -6.23 -39.95 -12.18
CA ALA A 24 -5.05 -39.08 -12.19
C ALA A 24 -5.27 -37.82 -13.04
N ILE A 25 -5.91 -37.97 -14.22
CA ILE A 25 -6.25 -36.83 -15.09
C ILE A 25 -7.27 -35.91 -14.41
N ALA A 26 -8.31 -36.46 -13.77
CA ALA A 26 -9.32 -35.67 -13.07
C ALA A 26 -8.73 -34.91 -11.86
N GLU A 27 -7.87 -35.56 -11.07
CA GLU A 27 -7.16 -34.95 -9.95
C GLU A 27 -6.23 -33.83 -10.40
N PHE A 28 -5.49 -34.03 -11.50
CA PHE A 28 -4.63 -33.02 -12.11
C PHE A 28 -5.44 -31.79 -12.58
N GLN A 29 -6.55 -32.01 -13.27
CA GLN A 29 -7.44 -30.92 -13.72
C GLN A 29 -8.04 -30.15 -12.53
N ALA A 30 -8.50 -30.87 -11.49
CA ALA A 30 -9.04 -30.26 -10.27
C ALA A 30 -7.98 -29.48 -9.49
N SER A 31 -6.72 -29.94 -9.48
CA SER A 31 -5.59 -29.22 -8.90
C SER A 31 -5.31 -27.93 -9.68
N ARG A 32 -5.21 -28.01 -11.01
CA ARG A 32 -4.99 -26.84 -11.88
C ARG A 32 -6.07 -25.78 -11.72
N GLN A 33 -7.34 -26.18 -11.66
CA GLN A 33 -8.46 -25.26 -11.45
C GLN A 33 -8.38 -24.57 -10.08
N ARG A 34 -7.98 -25.30 -9.02
CA ARG A 34 -7.75 -24.72 -7.69
C ARG A 34 -6.63 -23.68 -7.70
N THR A 35 -5.49 -23.98 -8.34
CA THR A 35 -4.38 -23.04 -8.48
C THR A 35 -4.79 -21.77 -9.23
N VAL A 36 -5.51 -21.91 -10.35
CA VAL A 36 -5.99 -20.75 -11.13
C VAL A 36 -7.00 -19.93 -10.32
N ALA A 37 -7.90 -20.58 -9.57
CA ALA A 37 -8.84 -19.88 -8.70
C ALA A 37 -8.15 -19.13 -7.55
N ALA A 38 -7.15 -19.75 -6.90
CA ALA A 38 -6.36 -19.12 -5.85
C ALA A 38 -5.56 -17.92 -6.38
N LEU A 39 -4.90 -18.06 -7.54
CA LEU A 39 -4.14 -16.98 -8.16
C LEU A 39 -5.05 -15.84 -8.60
N ARG A 40 -6.20 -16.15 -9.23
CA ARG A 40 -7.20 -15.15 -9.59
C ARG A 40 -7.70 -14.40 -8.36
N TYR A 41 -7.97 -15.12 -7.26
CA TYR A 41 -8.39 -14.50 -6.02
C TYR A 41 -7.30 -13.59 -5.43
N PHE A 42 -6.03 -14.03 -5.43
CA PHE A 42 -4.89 -13.22 -5.01
C PHE A 42 -4.77 -11.93 -5.82
N LEU A 43 -4.90 -12.00 -7.15
CA LEU A 43 -4.89 -10.82 -8.02
C LEU A 43 -6.05 -9.87 -7.69
N LEU A 44 -7.27 -10.40 -7.54
CA LEU A 44 -8.44 -9.59 -7.18
C LEU A 44 -8.29 -8.94 -5.79
N LEU A 45 -7.69 -9.63 -4.84
CA LEU A 45 -7.42 -9.13 -3.49
C LEU A 45 -6.56 -7.86 -3.52
N LEU A 46 -5.62 -7.76 -4.47
CA LEU A 46 -4.76 -6.59 -4.66
C LEU A 46 -5.42 -5.50 -5.52
N VAL A 47 -6.05 -5.92 -6.63
CA VAL A 47 -6.56 -4.98 -7.64
C VAL A 47 -7.83 -4.26 -7.20
N ILE A 48 -8.75 -4.95 -6.51
CA ILE A 48 -10.03 -4.35 -6.09
C ILE A 48 -9.84 -3.12 -5.19
N PRO A 49 -9.12 -3.19 -4.04
CA PRO A 49 -8.94 -2.02 -3.20
C PRO A 49 -8.23 -0.87 -3.91
N LEU A 50 -7.25 -1.18 -4.78
CA LEU A 50 -6.53 -0.18 -5.55
C LEU A 50 -7.44 0.55 -6.55
N LEU A 51 -8.27 -0.21 -7.28
CA LEU A 51 -9.23 0.37 -8.22
C LEU A 51 -10.28 1.21 -7.49
N VAL A 52 -10.79 0.73 -6.35
CA VAL A 52 -11.77 1.47 -5.54
C VAL A 52 -11.18 2.79 -5.06
N ASN A 53 -9.93 2.79 -4.61
CA ASN A 53 -9.23 3.99 -4.17
C ASN A 53 -9.13 5.03 -5.29
N GLN A 54 -8.59 4.63 -6.45
CA GLN A 54 -8.45 5.53 -7.62
C GLN A 54 -9.80 6.04 -8.13
N MET A 55 -10.82 5.17 -8.18
CA MET A 55 -12.15 5.55 -8.63
C MET A 55 -12.85 6.46 -7.64
N ALA A 56 -12.68 6.25 -6.33
CA ALA A 56 -13.27 7.11 -5.30
C ALA A 56 -12.74 8.55 -5.39
N GLU A 57 -11.43 8.71 -5.60
CA GLU A 57 -10.82 10.03 -5.77
C GLU A 57 -11.39 10.77 -6.99
N VAL A 58 -11.49 10.08 -8.13
CA VAL A 58 -11.93 10.69 -9.40
C VAL A 58 -13.44 10.93 -9.46
N VAL A 59 -14.25 9.96 -9.01
CA VAL A 59 -15.71 9.97 -9.23
C VAL A 59 -16.46 10.71 -8.12
N LEU A 60 -16.03 10.58 -6.86
CA LEU A 60 -16.73 11.22 -5.74
C LEU A 60 -16.12 12.57 -5.43
N MET A 61 -14.80 12.64 -5.28
CA MET A 61 -14.20 13.80 -4.63
C MET A 61 -13.96 14.97 -5.57
N ARG A 62 -13.48 14.73 -6.79
CA ARG A 62 -13.32 15.81 -7.79
C ARG A 62 -14.61 16.63 -8.01
N PRO A 63 -15.81 16.04 -8.24
CA PRO A 63 -17.03 16.83 -8.41
C PRO A 63 -17.57 17.40 -7.10
N VAL A 64 -17.62 16.62 -6.01
CA VAL A 64 -18.21 17.06 -4.73
C VAL A 64 -17.42 18.23 -4.16
N VAL A 65 -16.09 18.19 -4.22
CA VAL A 65 -15.24 19.22 -3.65
C VAL A 65 -15.20 20.49 -4.52
N GLN A 66 -15.28 20.35 -5.86
CA GLN A 66 -15.47 21.49 -6.76
C GLN A 66 -16.75 22.28 -6.47
N HIS A 67 -17.85 21.61 -6.09
CA HIS A 67 -19.12 22.27 -5.80
C HIS A 67 -19.25 22.79 -4.36
N THR A 68 -18.54 22.21 -3.39
CA THR A 68 -18.71 22.55 -1.96
C THR A 68 -17.59 23.43 -1.41
N VAL A 69 -16.32 23.09 -1.65
CA VAL A 69 -15.17 23.78 -1.05
C VAL A 69 -14.77 25.05 -1.81
N PHE A 70 -15.04 25.14 -3.12
CA PHE A 70 -14.82 26.38 -3.87
C PHE A 70 -15.89 27.45 -3.63
N ASN A 71 -17.07 27.06 -3.14
CA ASN A 71 -18.15 27.98 -2.80
C ASN A 71 -18.03 28.53 -1.36
N SER A 72 -17.23 27.88 -0.51
CA SER A 72 -16.89 28.39 0.81
C SER A 72 -15.85 29.51 0.69
N SER A 73 -16.18 30.71 1.17
CA SER A 73 -15.26 31.85 1.24
C SER A 73 -14.19 31.69 2.33
N GLU A 74 -14.31 30.69 3.19
CA GLU A 74 -13.48 30.50 4.37
C GLU A 74 -12.34 29.52 4.09
N ILE A 75 -11.10 30.00 4.20
CA ILE A 75 -9.88 29.19 4.04
C ILE A 75 -9.53 28.63 5.41
N VAL A 76 -9.69 27.32 5.58
CA VAL A 76 -9.24 26.63 6.80
C VAL A 76 -7.76 26.27 6.62
N LEU A 77 -6.92 26.90 7.43
CA LEU A 77 -5.48 26.64 7.47
C LEU A 77 -5.17 25.66 8.60
N SER A 78 -4.42 24.60 8.30
CA SER A 78 -3.75 23.85 9.36
C SER A 78 -2.59 24.67 9.93
N PRO A 79 -2.21 24.48 11.21
CA PRO A 79 -1.08 25.21 11.80
C PRO A 79 0.23 25.09 11.00
N PHE A 80 0.43 23.95 10.35
CA PHE A 80 1.59 23.72 9.50
C PHE A 80 1.53 24.47 8.16
N GLN A 81 0.35 24.48 7.51
CA GLN A 81 0.14 25.27 6.30
C GLN A 81 0.33 26.76 6.60
N GLU A 82 -0.17 27.23 7.73
CA GLU A 82 -0.02 28.60 8.19
C GLU A 82 1.45 28.98 8.37
N GLU A 83 2.23 28.19 9.12
CA GLU A 83 3.67 28.45 9.32
C GLU A 83 4.44 28.50 7.99
N ARG A 84 4.17 27.54 7.08
CA ARG A 84 4.79 27.46 5.76
C ARG A 84 4.47 28.71 4.92
N ILE A 85 3.20 29.09 4.85
CA ILE A 85 2.73 30.25 4.06
C ILE A 85 3.26 31.55 4.64
N LEU A 86 3.25 31.72 5.97
CA LEU A 86 3.79 32.92 6.61
C LEU A 86 5.28 33.08 6.33
N LYS A 87 6.04 31.98 6.37
CA LYS A 87 7.48 31.98 6.04
C LYS A 87 7.72 32.36 4.57
N GLU A 88 6.96 31.77 3.65
CA GLU A 88 7.08 32.06 2.23
C GLU A 88 6.66 33.50 1.91
N PHE A 89 5.56 33.97 2.50
CA PHE A 89 5.05 35.32 2.34
C PHE A 89 6.02 36.39 2.88
N ARG A 90 6.64 36.16 4.05
CA ARG A 90 7.70 37.05 4.57
C ARG A 90 8.92 37.12 3.66
N THR A 91 9.29 35.98 3.06
CA THR A 91 10.40 35.90 2.10
C THR A 91 10.07 36.68 0.83
N PHE A 92 8.85 36.51 0.33
CA PHE A 92 8.33 37.25 -0.82
C PHE A 92 8.29 38.77 -0.56
N GLU A 93 7.77 39.19 0.59
CA GLU A 93 7.70 40.61 0.95
C GLU A 93 9.10 41.23 1.07
N SER A 94 10.04 40.52 1.69
CA SER A 94 11.44 40.95 1.77
C SER A 94 12.06 41.16 0.39
N ARG A 95 11.79 40.24 -0.56
CA ARG A 95 12.26 40.37 -1.95
C ARG A 95 11.64 41.56 -2.67
N LEU A 96 10.34 41.76 -2.50
CA LEU A 96 9.59 42.88 -3.08
C LEU A 96 10.12 44.23 -2.59
N ARG A 97 10.35 44.36 -1.28
CA ARG A 97 10.94 45.56 -0.68
C ARG A 97 12.35 45.81 -1.20
N PHE A 98 13.17 44.77 -1.28
CA PHE A 98 14.53 44.87 -1.83
C PHE A 98 14.53 45.32 -3.30
N GLU A 99 13.65 44.77 -4.14
CA GLU A 99 13.50 45.19 -5.54
C GLU A 99 13.06 46.65 -5.66
N ALA A 100 12.13 47.10 -4.82
CA ALA A 100 11.68 48.50 -4.79
C ALA A 100 12.80 49.47 -4.41
N LEU A 101 13.62 49.11 -3.40
CA LEU A 101 14.77 49.91 -2.98
C LEU A 101 15.84 50.01 -4.08
N LEU A 102 16.12 48.92 -4.80
CA LEU A 102 17.06 48.93 -5.93
C LEU A 102 16.60 49.82 -7.09
N ARG A 103 15.29 49.93 -7.31
CA ARG A 103 14.71 50.77 -8.38
C ARG A 103 14.55 52.23 -7.99
N GLY A 104 14.80 52.59 -6.72
CA GLY A 104 14.66 53.95 -6.22
C GLY A 104 13.22 54.48 -6.23
N SER A 105 12.22 53.60 -6.26
CA SER A 105 10.81 53.97 -6.36
C SER A 105 10.00 53.35 -5.22
N GLU A 106 9.96 54.02 -4.06
CA GLU A 106 9.00 53.70 -2.98
C GLU A 106 7.55 53.99 -3.42
N ASP A 107 7.34 54.87 -4.41
CA ASP A 107 6.03 55.26 -4.95
C ASP A 107 5.32 54.16 -5.79
N ALA A 108 5.94 52.98 -5.97
CA ALA A 108 5.29 51.82 -6.58
C ALA A 108 4.26 51.11 -5.66
N LEU A 109 3.87 51.74 -4.55
CA LEU A 109 2.89 51.29 -3.56
C LEU A 109 1.62 50.63 -4.13
N PRO A 110 0.93 51.17 -5.17
CA PRO A 110 -0.23 50.48 -5.75
C PRO A 110 0.16 49.12 -6.38
N THR A 111 1.26 49.08 -7.13
CA THR A 111 1.81 47.85 -7.73
C THR A 111 2.26 46.83 -6.69
N ILE A 112 2.81 47.29 -5.55
CA ILE A 112 3.22 46.41 -4.44
C ILE A 112 2.00 45.80 -3.75
N LYS A 113 0.94 46.60 -3.54
CA LYS A 113 -0.32 46.13 -2.95
C LYS A 113 -1.01 45.10 -3.85
N GLU A 114 -1.02 45.32 -5.15
CA GLU A 114 -1.53 44.36 -6.15
C GLU A 114 -0.75 43.06 -6.11
N ARG A 115 0.59 43.10 -6.20
CA ARG A 115 1.44 41.90 -6.12
C ARG A 115 1.27 41.12 -4.81
N ARG A 116 1.05 41.81 -3.70
CA ARG A 116 0.75 41.18 -2.41
C ARG A 116 -0.60 40.45 -2.46
N SER A 117 -1.62 41.12 -3.02
CA SER A 117 -2.96 40.55 -3.18
C SER A 117 -2.92 39.31 -4.07
N GLU A 118 -2.23 39.39 -5.20
CA GLU A 118 -2.03 38.25 -6.12
C GLU A 118 -1.36 37.07 -5.41
N LYS A 119 -0.29 37.30 -4.65
CA LYS A 119 0.41 36.23 -3.91
C LYS A 119 -0.49 35.59 -2.84
N LEU A 120 -1.30 36.38 -2.15
CA LEU A 120 -2.25 35.84 -1.17
C LEU A 120 -3.37 35.03 -1.84
N LEU A 121 -3.84 35.44 -3.03
CA LEU A 121 -4.80 34.66 -3.81
C LEU A 121 -4.18 33.35 -4.32
N GLU A 122 -2.90 33.36 -4.71
CA GLU A 122 -2.15 32.16 -5.08
C GLU A 122 -2.06 31.18 -3.89
N PHE A 123 -1.72 31.67 -2.69
CA PHE A 123 -1.71 30.84 -1.48
C PHE A 123 -3.09 30.31 -1.10
N ALA A 124 -4.14 31.14 -1.23
CA ALA A 124 -5.51 30.71 -1.00
C ALA A 124 -5.92 29.57 -1.95
N ALA A 125 -5.57 29.68 -3.22
CA ALA A 125 -5.85 28.65 -4.22
C ALA A 125 -5.06 27.36 -3.94
N SER A 126 -3.78 27.46 -3.58
CA SER A 126 -2.94 26.29 -3.30
C SER A 126 -3.38 25.53 -2.06
N VAL A 127 -3.69 26.23 -0.95
CA VAL A 127 -4.24 25.61 0.27
C VAL A 127 -5.56 24.93 -0.01
N ARG A 128 -6.44 25.59 -0.76
CA ARG A 128 -7.73 24.99 -1.12
C ARG A 128 -7.50 23.67 -1.85
N GLN A 129 -6.64 23.65 -2.86
CA GLN A 129 -6.32 22.46 -3.62
C GLN A 129 -5.67 21.35 -2.76
N GLU A 130 -4.75 21.70 -1.87
CA GLU A 130 -4.12 20.75 -0.95
C GLU A 130 -5.17 20.13 -0.01
N ASN A 131 -6.04 20.94 0.58
CA ASN A 131 -7.13 20.47 1.45
C ASN A 131 -8.11 19.56 0.70
N VAL A 132 -8.45 19.90 -0.55
CA VAL A 132 -9.25 19.03 -1.43
C VAL A 132 -8.57 17.67 -1.58
N GLN A 133 -7.27 17.67 -1.93
CA GLN A 133 -6.52 16.45 -2.18
C GLN A 133 -6.46 15.57 -0.93
N VAL A 134 -6.10 16.16 0.21
CA VAL A 134 -5.99 15.45 1.50
C VAL A 134 -7.32 14.82 1.90
N LEU A 135 -8.42 15.57 1.82
CA LEU A 135 -9.74 15.02 2.12
C LEU A 135 -10.12 13.90 1.14
N SER A 136 -9.77 14.06 -0.13
CA SER A 136 -10.04 13.07 -1.17
C SER A 136 -9.32 11.75 -0.90
N ASN A 137 -8.03 11.85 -0.56
CA ASN A 137 -7.18 10.74 -0.19
C ASN A 137 -7.75 9.97 1.01
N ILE A 138 -8.10 10.68 2.09
CA ILE A 138 -8.66 10.07 3.30
C ILE A 138 -9.95 9.31 2.99
N VAL A 139 -10.87 9.93 2.25
CA VAL A 139 -12.16 9.30 1.90
C VAL A 139 -11.94 8.09 0.98
N ALA A 140 -11.05 8.20 -0.01
CA ALA A 140 -10.72 7.11 -0.92
C ALA A 140 -10.07 5.92 -0.19
N ASP A 141 -9.18 6.18 0.77
CA ASP A 141 -8.54 5.16 1.60
C ASP A 141 -9.55 4.45 2.49
N LEU A 142 -10.43 5.21 3.16
CA LEU A 142 -11.49 4.64 4.00
C LEU A 142 -12.46 3.77 3.19
N LEU A 143 -12.91 4.23 2.02
CA LEU A 143 -13.77 3.45 1.14
C LEU A 143 -13.07 2.20 0.63
N SER A 144 -11.80 2.32 0.22
CA SER A 144 -10.99 1.19 -0.22
C SER A 144 -10.84 0.15 0.90
N ALA A 145 -10.55 0.58 2.13
CA ALA A 145 -10.46 -0.29 3.29
C ALA A 145 -11.79 -1.00 3.60
N ILE A 146 -12.91 -0.29 3.57
CA ILE A 146 -14.25 -0.89 3.77
C ILE A 146 -14.53 -1.93 2.70
N VAL A 147 -14.30 -1.61 1.42
CA VAL A 147 -14.54 -2.55 0.32
C VAL A 147 -13.61 -3.75 0.43
N PHE A 148 -12.35 -3.56 0.80
CA PHE A 148 -11.41 -4.65 1.04
C PHE A 148 -11.89 -5.59 2.14
N ILE A 149 -12.28 -5.05 3.30
CA ILE A 149 -12.79 -5.84 4.43
C ILE A 149 -14.04 -6.60 4.01
N VAL A 150 -15.01 -5.93 3.37
CA VAL A 150 -16.25 -6.57 2.90
C VAL A 150 -15.97 -7.65 1.87
N PHE A 151 -15.03 -7.41 0.95
CA PHE A 151 -14.61 -8.38 -0.06
C PHE A 151 -14.08 -9.64 0.64
N VAL A 152 -13.07 -9.51 1.51
CA VAL A 152 -12.46 -10.64 2.25
C VAL A 152 -13.50 -11.40 3.09
N LEU A 153 -14.42 -10.69 3.75
CA LEU A 153 -15.48 -11.31 4.55
C LEU A 153 -16.48 -12.08 3.69
N LYS A 154 -16.79 -11.63 2.48
CA LYS A 154 -17.70 -12.34 1.55
C LYS A 154 -17.01 -13.50 0.83
N THR A 155 -15.71 -13.45 0.60
CA THR A 155 -14.94 -14.45 -0.17
C THR A 155 -14.14 -15.41 0.71
N GLN A 156 -14.66 -15.72 1.90
CA GLN A 156 -14.04 -16.66 2.85
C GLN A 156 -13.68 -18.04 2.24
N PRO A 157 -14.52 -18.66 1.38
CA PRO A 157 -14.15 -19.92 0.72
C PRO A 157 -12.91 -19.79 -0.17
N GLN A 158 -12.82 -18.72 -0.98
CA GLN A 158 -11.68 -18.46 -1.86
C GLN A 158 -10.43 -18.09 -1.07
N PHE A 159 -10.59 -17.37 0.05
CA PHE A 159 -9.49 -17.07 0.97
C PHE A 159 -8.89 -18.36 1.57
N LYS A 160 -9.74 -19.31 1.97
CA LYS A 160 -9.28 -20.64 2.44
C LYS A 160 -8.51 -21.39 1.34
N LEU A 161 -9.00 -21.36 0.10
CA LEU A 161 -8.31 -21.97 -1.04
C LEU A 161 -6.95 -21.33 -1.30
N LEU A 162 -6.84 -20.00 -1.22
CA LEU A 162 -5.57 -19.28 -1.34
C LEU A 162 -4.61 -19.68 -0.21
N LYS A 163 -5.08 -19.74 1.03
CA LYS A 163 -4.26 -20.15 2.18
C LYS A 163 -3.75 -21.58 2.01
N GLN A 164 -4.61 -22.49 1.57
CA GLN A 164 -4.22 -23.87 1.30
C GLN A 164 -3.20 -23.95 0.16
N PHE A 165 -3.44 -23.24 -0.94
CA PHE A 165 -2.48 -23.18 -2.05
C PHE A 165 -1.11 -22.65 -1.62
N LEU A 166 -1.05 -21.60 -0.81
CA LEU A 166 0.21 -21.09 -0.26
C LEU A 166 0.90 -22.09 0.67
N SER A 167 0.13 -22.84 1.47
CA SER A 167 0.66 -23.94 2.29
C SER A 167 1.25 -25.04 1.41
N ASP A 168 0.49 -25.51 0.41
CA ASP A 168 0.93 -26.56 -0.51
C ASP A 168 2.20 -26.15 -1.28
N LEU A 169 2.31 -24.88 -1.68
CA LEU A 169 3.53 -24.31 -2.28
C LEU A 169 4.69 -24.31 -1.29
N ALA A 170 4.46 -23.89 -0.05
CA ALA A 170 5.49 -23.86 0.98
C ALA A 170 5.96 -25.28 1.31
N ASP A 171 5.04 -26.22 1.48
CA ASP A 171 5.31 -27.63 1.81
C ASP A 171 6.02 -28.37 0.68
N GLY A 172 5.81 -27.97 -0.58
CA GLY A 172 6.51 -28.48 -1.75
C GLY A 172 7.99 -28.05 -1.86
N LEU A 173 8.43 -27.07 -1.07
CA LEU A 173 9.83 -26.63 -1.02
C LEU A 173 10.64 -27.48 -0.04
N SER A 174 11.95 -27.62 -0.26
CA SER A 174 12.86 -28.19 0.75
C SER A 174 12.98 -27.24 1.96
N ASP A 175 13.28 -27.77 3.14
CA ASP A 175 13.42 -26.93 4.34
C ASP A 175 14.52 -25.86 4.20
N SER A 176 15.58 -26.16 3.43
CA SER A 176 16.62 -25.19 3.06
C SER A 176 16.10 -24.10 2.11
N ALA A 177 15.23 -24.43 1.15
CA ALA A 177 14.63 -23.46 0.24
C ALA A 177 13.59 -22.57 0.96
N LYS A 178 12.81 -23.14 1.89
CA LYS A 178 11.91 -22.36 2.77
C LYS A 178 12.72 -21.35 3.58
N ALA A 179 13.80 -21.79 4.22
CA ALA A 179 14.72 -20.94 4.97
C ALA A 179 15.29 -19.81 4.13
N PHE A 180 15.82 -20.14 2.95
CA PHE A 180 16.39 -19.17 2.02
C PHE A 180 15.35 -18.15 1.53
N LEU A 181 14.15 -18.60 1.14
CA LEU A 181 13.08 -17.71 0.66
C LEU A 181 12.64 -16.75 1.77
N ILE A 182 12.48 -17.25 3.00
CA ILE A 182 12.17 -16.40 4.15
C ILE A 182 13.27 -15.34 4.34
N ILE A 183 14.55 -15.75 4.40
CA ILE A 183 15.69 -14.82 4.56
C ILE A 183 15.69 -13.78 3.46
N LEU A 184 15.57 -14.19 2.19
CA LEU A 184 15.57 -13.30 1.03
C LEU A 184 14.44 -12.28 1.10
N VAL A 185 13.21 -12.73 1.39
CA VAL A 185 12.05 -11.84 1.52
C VAL A 185 12.26 -10.86 2.67
N THR A 186 12.66 -11.35 3.85
CA THR A 186 12.89 -10.46 4.99
C THR A 186 14.02 -9.48 4.73
N ASP A 187 15.12 -9.88 4.09
CA ASP A 187 16.25 -9.00 3.81
C ASP A 187 15.85 -7.89 2.82
N VAL A 188 15.08 -8.22 1.78
CA VAL A 188 14.57 -7.23 0.82
C VAL A 188 13.60 -6.22 1.46
N PHE A 189 12.69 -6.67 2.33
CA PHE A 189 11.66 -5.79 2.92
C PHE A 189 12.08 -5.10 4.21
N VAL A 190 12.99 -5.69 4.97
CA VAL A 190 13.42 -5.18 6.28
C VAL A 190 14.79 -4.51 6.17
N GLY A 191 15.64 -4.98 5.26
CA GLY A 191 16.98 -4.46 5.00
C GLY A 191 17.00 -3.20 4.13
N PHE A 192 16.10 -2.23 4.34
CA PHE A 192 16.19 -0.92 3.67
C PHE A 192 17.53 -0.25 4.00
N HIS A 193 18.53 -0.45 3.13
CA HIS A 193 19.92 -0.03 3.32
C HIS A 193 20.14 1.49 3.23
N SER A 194 19.09 2.30 3.19
CA SER A 194 19.20 3.74 3.23
C SER A 194 18.10 4.36 4.10
N SER A 195 18.53 5.24 5.03
CA SER A 195 17.67 6.17 5.76
C SER A 195 16.76 6.97 4.82
N TYR A 196 17.24 7.22 3.60
CA TYR A 196 16.55 7.97 2.57
C TYR A 196 15.24 7.31 2.09
N GLY A 197 15.19 5.98 1.96
CA GLY A 197 13.96 5.28 1.56
C GLY A 197 12.81 5.49 2.55
N TRP A 198 13.13 5.47 3.84
CA TRP A 198 12.18 5.75 4.91
C TRP A 198 11.77 7.22 4.98
N GLU A 199 12.68 8.15 4.68
CA GLU A 199 12.37 9.57 4.59
C GLU A 199 11.34 9.83 3.48
N ILE A 200 11.54 9.27 2.29
CA ILE A 200 10.58 9.40 1.18
C ILE A 200 9.24 8.77 1.54
N LEU A 201 9.24 7.59 2.17
CA LEU A 201 8.01 6.91 2.58
C LEU A 201 7.22 7.77 3.57
N LEU A 202 7.87 8.26 4.63
CA LEU A 202 7.22 9.10 5.63
C LEU A 202 6.71 10.41 5.04
N LYS A 203 7.51 11.05 4.18
CA LYS A 203 7.09 12.25 3.47
C LYS A 203 5.85 11.99 2.61
N THR A 204 5.84 10.89 1.85
CA THR A 204 4.69 10.51 1.03
C THR A 204 3.45 10.30 1.87
N VAL A 205 3.58 9.65 3.04
CA VAL A 205 2.46 9.48 3.99
C VAL A 205 1.99 10.82 4.55
N PHE A 206 2.91 11.70 4.96
CA PHE A 206 2.54 13.01 5.48
C PHE A 206 1.84 13.88 4.44
N ASP A 207 2.36 13.94 3.22
CA ASP A 207 1.75 14.67 2.12
C ASP A 207 0.37 14.09 1.75
N HIS A 208 0.23 12.76 1.73
CA HIS A 208 -1.02 12.08 1.42
C HIS A 208 -2.14 12.40 2.43
N TYR A 209 -1.79 12.53 3.71
CA TYR A 209 -2.73 12.83 4.80
C TYR A 209 -2.74 14.31 5.23
N GLY A 210 -1.96 15.18 4.57
CA GLY A 210 -1.85 16.60 4.93
C GLY A 210 -1.24 16.87 6.31
N LEU A 211 -0.38 15.96 6.78
CA LEU A 211 0.28 16.04 8.08
C LEU A 211 1.55 16.89 8.00
N ALA A 212 1.86 17.56 9.11
CA ALA A 212 3.08 18.35 9.23
C ALA A 212 4.32 17.45 9.27
N GLU A 213 5.29 17.72 8.40
CA GLU A 213 6.60 17.06 8.48
C GLU A 213 7.29 17.43 9.80
N ASN A 214 7.39 16.46 10.72
CA ASN A 214 8.17 16.63 11.94
C ASN A 214 9.54 15.98 11.76
N ARG A 215 10.58 16.81 11.59
CA ARG A 215 11.97 16.34 11.40
C ARG A 215 12.48 15.51 12.57
N ALA A 216 12.08 15.85 13.81
CA ALA A 216 12.48 15.10 14.99
C ALA A 216 11.83 13.71 15.02
N PHE A 217 10.53 13.61 14.73
CA PHE A 217 9.84 12.33 14.59
C PHE A 217 10.43 11.51 13.44
N THR A 218 10.64 12.13 12.29
CA THR A 218 11.19 11.48 11.09
C THR A 218 12.58 10.89 11.39
N GLY A 219 13.46 11.68 12.01
CA GLY A 219 14.78 11.22 12.43
C GLY A 219 14.72 10.08 13.46
N LEU A 220 13.85 10.20 14.47
CA LEU A 220 13.66 9.16 15.48
C LEU A 220 13.13 7.85 14.86
N PHE A 221 12.15 7.96 13.97
CA PHE A 221 11.56 6.81 13.29
C PHE A 221 12.62 6.10 12.45
N ILE A 222 13.35 6.84 11.60
CA ILE A 222 14.41 6.30 10.74
C ILE A 222 15.52 5.64 11.56
N ALA A 223 15.85 6.17 12.74
CA ALA A 223 16.90 5.63 13.59
C ALA A 223 16.48 4.37 14.38
N THR A 224 15.18 4.19 14.67
CA THR A 224 14.71 3.15 15.59
C THR A 224 13.90 2.06 14.89
N PHE A 225 12.90 2.44 14.10
CA PHE A 225 11.93 1.52 13.55
C PHE A 225 12.55 0.49 12.59
N PRO A 226 13.41 0.88 11.62
CA PRO A 226 14.05 -0.10 10.73
C PRO A 226 14.94 -1.09 11.47
N VAL A 227 15.68 -0.61 12.48
CA VAL A 227 16.58 -1.46 13.30
C VAL A 227 15.79 -2.46 14.14
N ILE A 228 14.67 -2.02 14.73
CA ILE A 228 13.78 -2.90 15.49
C ILE A 228 13.15 -3.95 14.57
N LEU A 229 12.68 -3.54 13.38
CA LEU A 229 12.11 -4.45 12.40
C LEU A 229 13.12 -5.51 11.95
N ASP A 230 14.38 -5.11 11.72
CA ASP A 230 15.51 -6.00 11.41
C ASP A 230 15.76 -7.02 12.52
N ALA A 231 15.83 -6.56 13.77
CA ALA A 231 16.02 -7.44 14.92
C ALA A 231 14.87 -8.44 15.10
N ILE A 232 13.61 -7.99 14.99
CA ILE A 232 12.43 -8.86 15.09
C ILE A 232 12.42 -9.87 13.93
N GLY A 233 12.71 -9.42 12.70
CA GLY A 233 12.81 -10.27 11.52
C GLY A 233 13.83 -11.38 11.73
N LYS A 234 15.07 -11.02 12.06
CA LYS A 234 16.15 -11.98 12.36
C LYS A 234 15.78 -12.95 13.49
N TYR A 235 15.14 -12.46 14.55
CA TYR A 235 14.69 -13.31 15.66
C TYR A 235 13.61 -14.32 15.21
N TRP A 236 12.61 -13.89 14.45
CA TRP A 236 11.57 -14.79 13.91
C TRP A 236 12.15 -15.85 12.98
N ILE A 237 13.09 -15.46 12.11
CA ILE A 237 13.80 -16.39 11.23
C ILE A 237 14.56 -17.42 12.06
N PHE A 238 15.42 -16.97 12.98
CA PHE A 238 16.20 -17.86 13.83
C PHE A 238 15.31 -18.84 14.61
N ARG A 239 14.19 -18.36 15.17
CA ARG A 239 13.22 -19.20 15.87
C ARG A 239 12.53 -20.20 14.94
N TYR A 240 12.19 -19.79 13.73
CA TYR A 240 11.56 -20.66 12.73
C TYR A 240 12.51 -21.77 12.27
N LEU A 241 13.78 -21.42 11.97
CA LEU A 241 14.81 -22.37 11.56
C LEU A 241 15.13 -23.39 12.66
N ASN A 242 15.33 -22.92 13.90
CA ASN A 242 15.62 -23.80 15.04
C ASN A 242 14.50 -24.79 15.35
N ARG A 243 13.24 -24.43 15.08
CA ARG A 243 12.09 -25.30 15.40
C ARG A 243 11.83 -26.37 14.34
N ASN A 244 12.15 -26.09 13.07
CA ASN A 244 11.72 -26.92 11.95
C ASN A 244 12.88 -27.62 11.20
N SER A 245 14.13 -27.14 11.29
CA SER A 245 15.26 -27.77 10.58
C SER A 245 16.62 -27.50 11.25
N PRO A 246 17.14 -28.43 12.08
CA PRO A 246 18.45 -28.29 12.73
C PRO A 246 19.62 -28.09 11.74
N SER A 247 19.49 -28.57 10.49
CA SER A 247 20.51 -28.42 9.45
C SER A 247 20.54 -27.03 8.83
N ALA A 248 19.43 -26.29 8.77
CA ALA A 248 19.38 -24.92 8.28
C ALA A 248 20.09 -23.93 9.24
N VAL A 249 20.08 -24.24 10.54
CA VAL A 249 20.80 -23.50 11.59
C VAL A 249 22.31 -23.55 11.37
N ALA A 250 22.84 -24.72 10.99
CA ALA A 250 24.25 -24.88 10.66
C ALA A 250 24.66 -24.10 9.40
N THR A 251 23.76 -23.91 8.43
CA THR A 251 24.02 -23.07 7.25
C THR A 251 24.01 -21.58 7.59
N TYR A 252 23.08 -21.10 8.44
CA TYR A 252 23.05 -19.71 8.90
C TYR A 252 24.33 -19.33 9.67
N HIS A 253 24.80 -20.20 10.56
CA HIS A 253 26.07 -19.98 11.28
C HIS A 253 27.27 -19.86 10.33
N ARG A 254 27.31 -20.61 9.23
CA ARG A 254 28.39 -20.54 8.23
C ARG A 254 28.32 -19.34 7.29
N MET A 255 27.17 -18.67 7.18
CA MET A 255 27.00 -17.48 6.34
C MET A 255 27.19 -16.17 7.12
N ASN A 256 27.21 -16.24 8.45
CA ASN A 256 27.24 -15.09 9.35
C ASN A 256 28.50 -15.06 10.25
N GLU A 257 29.42 -16.02 10.06
CA GLU A 257 30.87 -15.91 10.33
C GLU A 257 31.57 -15.31 9.10
#